data_AF-A0A6P5FQG4-F1
#
_entry.id   AF-A0A6P5FQG4-F1
#
_cell.length_a   1.000
_cell.length_b   1.000
_cell.length_c   1.000
_cell.angle_alpha   90.00
_cell.angle_beta   90.00
_cell.angle_gamma   90.00
#
_symmetry.space_group_name_H-M   'P 1'
#
loop_
_entity.id
_entity.type
_entity.pdbx_description
1 polymer ?
#
loop_
_entity_poly.entity_id
_entity_poly.type
_entity_poly.pdbx_seq_one_letter_code
_entity_poly.pdbx_strand_id
1 'polypeptide(L)'
;MFPADFRRRVEPPIPAEYFGNCIGPCFAEADAEELLGGAGLAAAAAAIAGGIEELSSGLEGAENWMRRVKAVAAEQPLSAAGSPRFGVYETDFGWGRPRRVEIVSVANTGAVALAESPDEDEGGIQIGLGLRRPELESFQDYFVQALKDVTE
;
A
#
# COMPACT_ATOMS: atom_id res chain seq x y z
N MET A 1 -0.93 4.22 6.50
CA MET A 1 -0.77 2.89 7.16
C MET A 1 -0.93 1.79 6.12
N PHE A 2 -0.14 0.71 6.18
CA PHE A 2 -0.30 -0.42 5.26
C PHE A 2 0.05 -1.75 5.95
N PRO A 3 -0.54 -2.87 5.52
CA PRO A 3 -0.21 -4.17 6.08
C PRO A 3 1.17 -4.64 5.59
N ALA A 4 1.93 -5.27 6.48
CA ALA A 4 3.20 -5.91 6.17
C ALA A 4 3.13 -7.42 6.40
N ASP A 5 3.84 -8.19 5.58
CA ASP A 5 4.00 -9.64 5.72
C ASP A 5 5.08 -9.96 6.76
N PHE A 6 4.70 -10.63 7.84
CA PHE A 6 5.58 -10.98 8.95
C PHE A 6 6.20 -12.37 8.83
N ARG A 7 5.85 -13.18 7.81
CA ARG A 7 6.34 -14.57 7.72
C ARG A 7 7.86 -14.66 7.73
N ARG A 8 8.53 -13.74 7.03
CA ARG A 8 10.01 -13.64 6.99
C ARG A 8 10.63 -12.79 8.09
N ARG A 9 9.82 -12.19 8.98
CA ARG A 9 10.27 -11.27 10.03
C ARG A 9 10.32 -11.92 11.41
N VAL A 10 9.60 -13.01 11.61
CA VAL A 10 9.65 -13.80 12.85
C VAL A 10 10.78 -14.81 12.83
N GLU A 11 11.27 -15.20 14.02
CA GLU A 11 12.32 -16.22 14.19
C GLU A 11 11.75 -17.43 14.96
N PRO A 12 11.73 -18.64 14.38
CA PRO A 12 12.13 -18.96 13.01
C PRO A 12 11.14 -18.42 11.96
N PRO A 13 11.59 -18.18 10.71
CA PRO A 13 10.70 -17.75 9.63
C PRO A 13 9.54 -18.74 9.40
N ILE A 14 8.34 -18.20 9.20
CA ILE A 14 7.16 -18.97 8.87
C ILE A 14 7.20 -19.36 7.37
N PRO A 15 6.87 -20.61 7.01
CA PRO A 15 6.82 -21.06 5.61
C PRO A 15 5.90 -20.21 4.74
N ALA A 16 6.19 -20.13 3.44
CA ALA A 16 5.36 -19.39 2.48
C ALA A 16 3.95 -20.00 2.35
N GLU A 17 3.84 -21.31 2.58
CA GLU A 17 2.63 -22.12 2.49
C GLU A 17 1.76 -22.04 3.76
N TYR A 18 2.19 -21.29 4.78
CA TYR A 18 1.41 -21.13 6.01
C TYR A 18 0.00 -20.61 5.71
N PHE A 19 -0.99 -21.42 6.08
CA PHE A 19 -2.39 -21.09 5.93
C PHE A 19 -2.90 -20.33 7.15
N GLY A 20 -2.93 -19.00 7.05
CA GLY A 20 -3.43 -18.11 8.10
C GLY A 20 -2.95 -16.68 7.95
N ASN A 21 -3.31 -15.83 8.90
CA ASN A 21 -2.83 -14.46 8.95
C ASN A 21 -1.45 -14.40 9.61
N CYS A 22 -0.50 -13.77 8.92
CA CYS A 22 0.80 -13.38 9.46
C CYS A 22 1.11 -11.97 8.97
N ILE A 23 0.21 -11.05 9.32
CA ILE A 23 0.26 -9.65 8.92
C ILE A 23 0.30 -8.75 10.14
N GLY A 24 1.06 -7.66 10.04
CA GLY A 24 1.12 -6.62 11.06
C GLY A 24 1.02 -5.24 10.42
N PRO A 25 0.59 -4.21 11.18
CA PRO A 25 0.44 -2.87 10.65
C PRO A 25 1.80 -2.16 10.55
N CYS A 26 2.03 -1.48 9.43
CA CYS A 26 3.10 -0.50 9.26
C CYS A 26 2.51 0.91 9.30
N PHE A 27 3.12 1.79 10.07
CA PHE A 27 2.71 3.18 10.22
C PHE A 27 3.76 4.09 9.57
N ALA A 28 3.30 5.11 8.87
CA ALA A 28 4.13 6.14 8.27
C ALA A 28 3.38 7.45 8.51
N GLU A 29 4.07 8.42 9.10
CA GLU A 29 3.49 9.67 9.60
C GLU A 29 4.36 10.82 9.07
N ALA A 30 3.73 11.87 8.56
CA ALA A 30 4.37 13.07 8.06
C ALA A 30 3.40 14.25 8.20
N ASP A 31 3.92 15.45 8.43
CA ASP A 31 3.08 16.64 8.59
C ASP A 31 2.45 17.04 7.25
N ALA A 32 1.19 17.46 7.29
CA ALA A 32 0.46 17.87 6.09
C ALA A 32 1.16 19.05 5.37
N GLU A 33 1.76 19.97 6.12
CA GLU A 33 2.54 21.08 5.54
C GLU A 33 3.77 20.59 4.79
N GLU A 34 4.47 19.58 5.30
CA GLU A 34 5.62 18.97 4.63
C GLU A 34 5.19 18.24 3.36
N LEU A 35 4.09 17.47 3.43
CA LEU A 35 3.54 16.73 2.29
C LEU A 35 3.04 17.65 1.16
N LEU A 36 2.53 18.84 1.51
CA LEU A 36 2.07 19.84 0.55
C LEU A 36 3.20 20.77 0.06
N GLY A 37 4.38 20.70 0.66
CA GLY A 37 5.55 21.48 0.27
C GLY A 37 6.23 20.96 -1.00
N GLY A 38 7.17 21.73 -1.55
CA GLY A 38 7.89 21.37 -2.78
C GLY A 38 8.73 20.09 -2.70
N ALA A 39 9.02 19.60 -1.48
CA ALA A 39 9.71 18.33 -1.23
C ALA A 39 8.77 17.22 -0.73
N GLY A 40 7.45 17.40 -0.88
CA GLY A 40 6.44 16.52 -0.27
C GLY A 40 6.55 15.06 -0.67
N LEU A 41 6.91 14.76 -1.92
CA LEU A 41 7.14 13.38 -2.37
C LEU A 41 8.33 12.72 -1.65
N ALA A 42 9.43 13.46 -1.46
CA ALA A 42 10.59 12.97 -0.75
C ALA A 42 10.28 12.78 0.75
N ALA A 43 9.52 13.70 1.35
CA ALA A 43 9.05 13.57 2.73
C ALA A 43 8.16 12.34 2.91
N ALA A 44 7.19 12.12 2.01
CA ALA A 44 6.34 10.93 2.02
C ALA A 44 7.17 9.63 1.89
N ALA A 45 8.14 9.60 0.96
CA ALA A 45 9.02 8.46 0.76
C ALA A 45 9.87 8.16 2.01
N ALA A 46 10.42 9.20 2.64
CA ALA A 46 11.20 9.08 3.87
C ALA A 46 10.34 8.56 5.04
N ALA A 47 9.12 9.07 5.20
CA ALA A 47 8.20 8.59 6.24
C ALA A 47 7.80 7.11 6.03
N ILE A 48 7.56 6.70 4.78
CA ILE A 48 7.28 5.29 4.46
C ILE A 48 8.50 4.41 4.73
N ALA A 49 9.69 4.85 4.32
CA ALA A 49 10.94 4.12 4.57
C ALA A 49 11.20 3.95 6.07
N GLY A 50 11.09 5.03 6.85
CA GLY A 50 11.22 5.00 8.31
C GLY A 50 10.20 4.05 8.95
N GLY A 51 8.95 4.09 8.50
CA GLY A 51 7.92 3.15 8.96
C GLY A 51 8.27 1.68 8.67
N ILE A 52 8.87 1.39 7.51
CA ILE A 52 9.33 0.04 7.15
C ILE A 52 10.52 -0.38 8.00
N GLU A 53 11.46 0.52 8.28
CA GLU A 53 12.62 0.27 9.14
C GLU A 53 12.22 0.03 10.60
N GLU A 54 11.16 0.68 11.08
CA GLU A 54 10.59 0.46 12.42
C GLU A 54 9.88 -0.89 12.57
N LEU A 55 9.56 -1.59 11.47
CA LEU A 55 9.01 -2.94 11.55
C LEU A 55 10.05 -3.87 12.19
N SER A 56 9.84 -4.20 13.47
CA SER A 56 10.71 -5.08 14.22
C SER A 56 10.82 -6.46 13.57
N SER A 57 12.00 -7.07 13.70
CA SER A 57 12.13 -8.52 13.56
C SER A 57 11.40 -9.17 14.74
N GLY A 58 10.30 -9.87 14.49
CA GLY A 58 9.51 -10.56 15.50
C GLY A 58 8.12 -9.98 15.69
N LEU A 59 7.55 -10.22 16.87
CA LEU A 59 6.20 -9.79 17.26
C LEU A 59 6.23 -8.89 18.50
N GLU A 60 7.36 -8.27 18.79
CA GLU A 60 7.51 -7.35 19.92
C GLU A 60 6.53 -6.17 19.77
N GLY A 61 5.73 -5.91 20.81
CA GLY A 61 4.72 -4.85 20.80
C GLY A 61 3.43 -5.22 20.07
N ALA A 62 3.27 -6.46 19.59
CA ALA A 62 2.06 -6.89 18.87
C ALA A 62 0.78 -6.78 19.70
N GLU A 63 0.88 -6.91 21.02
CA GLU A 63 -0.22 -6.71 21.95
C GLU A 63 -0.80 -5.28 21.90
N ASN A 64 0.00 -4.31 21.44
CA ASN A 64 -0.37 -2.90 21.33
C ASN A 64 -0.84 -2.50 19.91
N TRP A 65 -0.65 -3.34 18.90
CA TRP A 65 -0.96 -2.99 17.51
C TRP A 65 -2.40 -2.57 17.31
N MET A 66 -3.36 -3.34 17.83
CA MET A 66 -4.79 -3.01 17.66
C MET A 66 -5.17 -1.71 18.36
N ARG A 67 -4.50 -1.34 19.46
CA ARG A 67 -4.70 -0.04 20.12
C ARG A 67 -4.21 1.09 19.21
N ARG A 68 -3.04 0.94 18.60
CA ARG A 68 -2.46 1.93 17.68
C ARG A 68 -3.28 2.05 16.39
N VAL A 69 -3.70 0.93 15.79
CA VAL A 69 -4.59 0.93 14.62
C VAL A 69 -5.88 1.70 14.89
N LYS A 70 -6.51 1.50 16.05
CA LYS A 70 -7.74 2.22 16.42
C LYS A 70 -7.51 3.73 16.59
N ALA A 71 -6.37 4.12 17.17
CA ALA A 71 -6.02 5.54 17.33
C ALA A 71 -5.83 6.20 15.96
N VAL A 72 -5.02 5.59 15.09
CA VAL A 72 -4.73 6.12 13.76
C VAL A 72 -5.98 6.11 12.87
N ALA A 73 -6.84 5.08 12.95
CA ALA A 73 -8.09 5.02 12.18
C ALA A 73 -9.04 6.20 12.45
N ALA A 74 -8.99 6.79 13.64
CA ALA A 74 -9.79 7.98 13.97
C ALA A 74 -9.35 9.23 13.19
N GLU A 75 -8.11 9.24 12.68
CA GLU A 75 -7.52 10.33 11.89
C GLU A 75 -7.75 10.14 10.38
N GLN A 76 -8.52 9.13 9.98
CA GLN A 76 -8.84 8.81 8.57
C GLN A 76 -7.58 8.69 7.67
N PRO A 77 -6.64 7.79 8.00
CA PRO A 77 -5.37 7.68 7.32
C PRO A 77 -5.55 7.13 5.90
N LEU A 78 -4.64 7.48 4.99
CA LEU A 78 -4.49 6.72 3.77
C LEU A 78 -4.04 5.29 4.10
N SER A 79 -4.74 4.30 3.53
CA SER A 79 -4.38 2.89 3.67
C SER A 79 -4.19 2.20 2.34
N ALA A 80 -3.35 1.15 2.32
CA ALA A 80 -3.13 0.33 1.13
C ALA A 80 -3.71 -1.08 1.31
N ALA A 81 -4.28 -1.62 0.24
CA ALA A 81 -4.78 -2.98 0.14
C ALA A 81 -4.14 -3.68 -1.06
N GLY A 82 -3.85 -4.98 -0.92
CA GLY A 82 -3.12 -5.74 -1.92
C GLY A 82 -1.60 -5.58 -1.81
N SER A 83 -0.89 -6.22 -2.74
CA SER A 83 0.56 -6.14 -2.84
C SER A 83 0.98 -6.48 -4.27
N PRO A 84 1.92 -5.72 -4.87
CA PRO A 84 2.52 -6.09 -6.16
C PRO A 84 3.30 -7.40 -6.15
N ARG A 85 3.40 -8.09 -5.01
CA ARG A 85 4.09 -9.38 -4.87
C ARG A 85 3.15 -10.58 -4.88
N PHE A 86 1.84 -10.36 -5.03
CA PHE A 86 0.86 -11.46 -4.98
C PHE A 86 0.72 -12.21 -6.30
N GLY A 87 1.20 -11.66 -7.44
CA GLY A 87 1.16 -12.36 -8.72
C GLY A 87 -0.27 -12.66 -9.17
N VAL A 88 -1.21 -11.76 -8.89
CA VAL A 88 -2.62 -11.92 -9.26
C VAL A 88 -2.82 -12.01 -10.78
N TYR A 89 -1.97 -11.34 -11.56
CA TYR A 89 -1.94 -11.44 -13.02
C TYR A 89 -1.28 -12.73 -13.53
N GLU A 90 -0.60 -13.51 -12.69
CA GLU A 90 -0.04 -14.81 -13.07
C GLU A 90 -1.08 -15.93 -13.05
N THR A 91 -2.30 -15.65 -12.59
CA THR A 91 -3.38 -16.63 -12.48
C THR A 91 -3.93 -17.03 -13.85
N ASP A 92 -3.69 -18.26 -14.29
CA ASP A 92 -4.26 -18.82 -15.52
C ASP A 92 -5.13 -20.06 -15.23
N PHE A 93 -6.41 -19.96 -15.56
CA PHE A 93 -7.38 -21.06 -15.45
C PHE A 93 -7.49 -21.93 -16.71
N GLY A 94 -6.63 -21.69 -17.72
CA GLY A 94 -6.61 -22.38 -19.02
C GLY A 94 -7.07 -21.51 -20.19
N TRP A 95 -7.33 -20.21 -19.97
CA TRP A 95 -7.77 -19.25 -21.00
C TRP A 95 -6.85 -18.05 -21.11
N GLY A 96 -5.66 -18.13 -20.49
CA GLY A 96 -4.70 -17.04 -20.40
C GLY A 96 -4.88 -16.20 -19.14
N ARG A 97 -3.91 -15.33 -18.92
CA ARG A 97 -3.84 -14.42 -17.78
C ARG A 97 -5.01 -13.43 -17.70
N PRO A 98 -5.30 -12.84 -16.53
CA PRO A 98 -6.30 -11.80 -16.39
C PRO A 98 -5.90 -10.57 -17.22
N ARG A 99 -6.89 -9.94 -17.87
CA ARG A 99 -6.66 -8.64 -18.52
C ARG A 99 -6.68 -7.47 -17.53
N ARG A 100 -7.37 -7.65 -16.40
CA ARG A 100 -7.52 -6.64 -15.36
C ARG A 100 -7.85 -7.29 -14.02
N VAL A 101 -7.27 -6.75 -12.96
CA VAL A 101 -7.58 -7.07 -11.57
C VAL A 101 -8.09 -5.82 -10.86
N GLU A 102 -9.13 -5.99 -10.03
CA GLU A 102 -9.75 -4.93 -9.24
C GLU A 102 -10.01 -5.42 -7.81
N ILE A 103 -9.54 -4.67 -6.81
CA ILE A 103 -9.83 -4.93 -5.40
C ILE A 103 -11.06 -4.12 -4.99
N VAL A 104 -12.25 -4.64 -5.29
CA VAL A 104 -13.51 -3.89 -5.18
C VAL A 104 -13.85 -3.38 -3.77
N SER A 105 -13.33 -4.02 -2.73
CA SER A 105 -13.58 -3.62 -1.34
C SER A 105 -13.06 -2.23 -1.01
N VAL A 106 -12.06 -1.74 -1.75
CA VAL A 106 -11.43 -0.44 -1.48
C VAL A 106 -12.39 0.74 -1.66
N ALA A 107 -13.43 0.58 -2.48
CA ALA A 107 -14.46 1.60 -2.65
C ALA A 107 -15.25 1.89 -1.37
N ASN A 108 -15.35 0.92 -0.46
CA ASN A 108 -16.04 1.09 0.82
C ASN A 108 -15.09 1.48 1.95
N THR A 109 -13.80 1.13 1.85
CA THR A 109 -12.82 1.38 2.92
C THR A 109 -12.03 2.68 2.73
N GLY A 110 -12.04 3.27 1.53
CA GLY A 110 -11.18 4.41 1.18
C GLY A 110 -9.70 4.03 1.04
N ALA A 111 -9.39 2.73 0.96
CA ALA A 111 -8.03 2.27 0.72
C ALA A 111 -7.60 2.48 -0.74
N VAL A 112 -6.30 2.44 -0.97
CA VAL A 112 -5.68 2.36 -2.29
C VAL A 112 -5.39 0.90 -2.60
N ALA A 113 -5.90 0.39 -3.72
CA ALA A 113 -5.57 -0.95 -4.20
C ALA A 113 -4.20 -0.94 -4.91
N LEU A 114 -3.35 -1.90 -4.58
CA LEU A 114 -2.03 -2.09 -5.20
C LEU A 114 -1.91 -3.50 -5.75
N ALA A 115 -1.52 -3.60 -7.02
CA ALA A 115 -1.16 -4.86 -7.69
C ALA A 115 0.03 -4.61 -8.62
N GLU A 116 0.66 -5.68 -9.08
CA GLU A 116 1.65 -5.61 -10.15
C GLU A 116 1.03 -5.09 -11.46
N SER A 117 1.85 -4.50 -12.32
CA SER A 117 1.39 -4.09 -13.66
C SER A 117 0.90 -5.30 -14.45
N PRO A 118 -0.22 -5.19 -15.20
CA PRO A 118 -0.59 -6.19 -16.19
C PRO A 118 0.43 -6.30 -17.35
N ASP A 119 1.26 -5.28 -17.53
CA ASP A 119 2.33 -5.23 -18.52
C ASP A 119 3.66 -5.64 -17.87
N GLU A 120 4.18 -6.81 -18.28
CA GLU A 120 5.45 -7.35 -17.76
C GLU A 120 6.67 -6.69 -18.41
N ASP A 121 6.53 -6.11 -19.61
CA ASP A 121 7.65 -5.57 -20.39
C ASP A 121 7.99 -4.14 -19.94
N GLU A 122 6.98 -3.34 -19.61
CA GLU A 122 7.15 -1.95 -19.14
C GLU A 122 7.39 -1.86 -17.62
N GLY A 123 6.99 -2.91 -16.87
CA GLY A 123 7.00 -2.91 -15.41
C GLY A 123 6.01 -1.92 -14.80
N GLY A 124 6.08 -1.75 -13.48
CA GLY A 124 5.27 -0.77 -12.75
C GLY A 124 4.26 -1.36 -11.77
N ILE A 125 3.39 -0.50 -11.25
CA ILE A 125 2.39 -0.82 -10.23
C ILE A 125 1.04 -0.31 -10.70
N GLN A 126 0.04 -1.19 -10.68
CA GLN A 126 -1.35 -0.78 -10.86
C GLN A 126 -1.88 -0.21 -9.54
N ILE A 127 -2.39 1.02 -9.61
CA ILE A 127 -3.02 1.72 -8.48
C ILE A 127 -4.53 1.81 -8.75
N GLY A 128 -5.35 1.26 -7.85
CA GLY A 128 -6.81 1.35 -7.90
C GLY A 128 -7.37 2.25 -6.80
N LEU A 129 -8.33 3.10 -7.14
CA LEU A 129 -8.93 4.09 -6.25
C LEU A 129 -10.45 4.05 -6.35
N GLY A 130 -11.12 4.09 -5.20
CA GLY A 130 -12.57 4.25 -5.12
C GLY A 130 -12.93 5.61 -4.52
N LEU A 131 -13.00 6.65 -5.38
CA LEU A 131 -13.28 8.03 -4.98
C LEU A 131 -14.60 8.53 -5.58
N ARG A 132 -15.19 9.58 -5.00
CA ARG A 132 -16.33 10.27 -5.66
C ARG A 132 -15.81 10.99 -6.89
N ARG A 133 -16.69 11.18 -7.88
CA ARG A 133 -16.32 11.76 -9.16
C ARG A 133 -15.54 13.10 -9.05
N PRO A 134 -15.96 14.09 -8.25
CA PRO A 134 -15.21 15.34 -8.14
C PRO A 134 -13.82 15.15 -7.52
N GLU A 135 -13.68 14.23 -6.57
CA GLU A 135 -12.38 13.93 -5.93
C GLU A 135 -11.45 13.21 -6.89
N LEU A 136 -11.99 12.31 -7.72
CA LEU A 136 -11.22 11.61 -8.74
C LEU A 136 -10.72 12.57 -9.82
N GLU A 137 -11.55 13.53 -10.24
CA GLU A 137 -11.17 14.56 -11.21
C GLU A 137 -10.01 15.40 -10.65
N SER A 138 -10.12 15.90 -9.41
CA SER A 138 -9.00 16.62 -8.76
C SER A 138 -7.76 15.74 -8.60
N PHE A 139 -7.91 14.48 -8.19
CA PHE A 139 -6.79 13.56 -8.03
C PHE A 139 -6.03 13.35 -9.35
N GLN A 140 -6.73 13.22 -10.47
CA GLN A 140 -6.11 13.04 -11.78
C GLN A 140 -5.22 14.23 -12.14
N ASP A 141 -5.70 15.46 -11.91
CA ASP A 141 -4.93 16.66 -12.17
C ASP A 141 -3.64 16.70 -11.33
N TYR A 142 -3.74 16.42 -10.03
CA TYR A 142 -2.58 16.36 -9.15
C TYR A 142 -1.60 15.25 -9.53
N PHE A 143 -2.10 14.06 -9.87
CA PHE A 143 -1.28 12.91 -10.21
C PHE A 143 -0.49 13.15 -11.51
N VAL A 144 -1.15 13.69 -12.53
CA VAL A 144 -0.50 14.03 -13.81
C VAL A 144 0.53 15.14 -13.63
N GLN A 145 0.25 16.15 -12.79
CA GLN A 145 1.22 17.19 -12.50
C GLN A 145 2.44 16.63 -11.77
N ALA A 146 2.23 15.86 -10.71
CA ALA A 146 3.31 15.27 -9.92
C ALA A 146 4.23 14.36 -10.77
N LEU A 147 3.67 13.63 -11.75
CA LEU A 147 4.49 12.83 -12.66
C LEU A 147 5.41 13.68 -13.53
N LYS A 148 4.94 14.83 -14.02
CA LYS A 148 5.77 15.74 -14.82
C LYS A 148 6.94 16.26 -14.00
N ASP A 149 6.66 16.70 -12.78
CA ASP A 149 7.65 17.28 -11.87
C ASP A 149 8.78 16.29 -11.49
N VAL A 150 8.54 14.98 -11.59
CA VAL A 150 9.55 13.93 -11.30
C VAL A 150 10.33 13.51 -12.56
N THR A 151 9.79 13.78 -13.75
CA THR A 151 10.43 13.41 -15.04
C THR A 151 11.26 14.52 -15.69
N GLU A 152 11.16 15.75 -15.18
CA GLU A 152 11.98 16.91 -15.56
C GLU A 152 13.22 17.05 -14.68
#